data_AF-A0A3T0N124-F1
#
_entry.id   AF-A0A3T0N124-F1
#
_cell.length_a   1.000
_cell.length_b   1.000
_cell.length_c   1.000
_cell.angle_alpha   90.00
_cell.angle_beta   90.00
_cell.angle_gamma   90.00
#
_symmetry.space_group_name_H-M   'P 1'
#
loop_
_entity.id
_entity.type
_entity.pdbx_description
1 polymer ?
#
loop_
_entity_poly.entity_id
_entity_poly.type
_entity_poly.pdbx_seq_one_letter_code
_entity_poly.pdbx_strand_id
1 'polypeptide(L)'
;MLVVEQWSFDRVITACHLVFGRTRVSRLGLHNLCTKLALHLHELRTGSANFSLISFLENKVISWRTVMSRQLVINGVPDCIQQDGWWLASDSTNAVDGSSRDQIPRSASFVKRHPWAFPALALLTLLADWLFWQQNLGLSVVLFALALSSSILALKPGGASRRETVTAFVFELACNLPVVEQLQPMSFLFTVIGIIVLIVWVAYGRVIEWWQAAWAFLRLSIVGPFVLPVTIAGEIKGAQTKVDLKQQTKALILPLSIGLVFLFLLTSANPILERFLDQFAALEFLSPKQIWRGLFWIATASLIWPYLNLREKWLGPVAKAPEFASTRSPWLSSIVNAESVRNSLILFNVLFLVQTVMDIGVLTGGMSLPDGMTFARYAHRGAYPLVATALIAGVFAIATHKMIKENRFQQKLLYLWLGQNLFLVITAAYRLSLYVDAYTLTYLRVSAFIWMLLVFAGLILTLVQVSQSKSISWLVRSNLVVLAATLYLCCFVNFAYVIASYNLQNATAENRFDERYICELGEQALPLILEQDRKTGTRMCMGYHYGRPIFEPISDWRDWGFRKWRLQAYLGEKLYR
;
A
#
# COMPACT_ATOMS: atom_id res chain seq x y z
N MET A 1 5.49 60.45 -6.14
CA MET A 1 4.46 59.70 -5.40
C MET A 1 4.79 58.22 -5.56
N LEU A 2 5.63 57.69 -4.66
CA LEU A 2 6.05 56.29 -4.64
C LEU A 2 5.89 55.80 -3.20
N VAL A 3 5.14 54.71 -3.08
CA VAL A 3 4.69 54.08 -1.83
C VAL A 3 5.89 53.53 -1.06
N VAL A 4 5.96 53.89 0.23
CA VAL A 4 6.95 53.41 1.20
C VAL A 4 6.47 52.06 1.74
N GLU A 5 7.18 50.97 1.44
CA GLU A 5 7.00 49.70 2.15
C GLU A 5 7.85 49.68 3.43
N GLN A 6 7.19 49.51 4.57
CA GLN A 6 7.76 49.30 5.90
C GLN A 6 8.54 47.98 5.96
N TRP A 7 9.85 48.04 6.17
CA TRP A 7 10.65 46.88 6.55
C TRP A 7 10.79 46.82 8.08
N SER A 8 10.38 45.72 8.70
CA SER A 8 10.54 45.49 10.15
C SER A 8 12.00 45.23 10.52
N PHE A 9 12.39 45.70 11.71
CA PHE A 9 13.75 45.68 12.28
C PHE A 9 14.40 44.28 12.27
N ASP A 10 13.60 43.21 12.36
CA ASP A 10 14.08 41.82 12.34
C ASP A 10 14.65 41.37 10.99
N ARG A 11 14.24 41.98 9.87
CA ARG A 11 14.75 41.59 8.54
C ARG A 11 16.18 42.09 8.28
N VAL A 12 16.56 43.23 8.86
CA VAL A 12 17.92 43.80 8.71
C VAL A 12 18.94 42.97 9.49
N ILE A 13 18.57 42.48 10.67
CA ILE A 13 19.41 41.58 11.48
C ILE A 13 19.57 40.21 10.79
N THR A 14 18.48 39.71 10.19
CA THR A 14 18.49 38.43 9.45
C THR A 14 19.34 38.53 8.17
N ALA A 15 19.32 39.66 7.46
CA ALA A 15 20.16 39.89 6.28
C ALA A 15 21.65 39.96 6.63
N CYS A 16 22.02 40.59 7.75
CA CYS A 16 23.42 40.61 8.22
C CYS A 16 23.94 39.22 8.61
N HIS A 17 23.08 38.37 9.20
CA HIS A 17 23.45 36.99 9.52
C HIS A 17 23.57 36.09 8.28
N LEU A 18 22.77 36.33 7.24
CA LEU A 18 22.81 35.58 5.98
C LEU A 18 24.06 35.86 5.15
N VAL A 19 24.58 37.09 5.18
CA VAL A 19 25.78 37.46 4.39
C VAL A 19 27.08 37.01 5.05
N PHE A 20 27.16 36.97 6.39
CA PHE A 20 28.41 36.67 7.10
C PHE A 20 28.45 35.28 7.78
N GLY A 21 27.44 34.43 7.55
CA GLY A 21 27.26 33.14 8.20
C GLY A 21 28.31 32.05 7.92
N ARG A 22 29.40 32.33 7.19
CA ARG A 22 30.42 31.31 6.85
C ARG A 22 31.87 31.65 7.16
N THR A 23 32.18 32.78 7.78
CA THR A 23 33.56 33.14 8.15
C THR A 23 33.74 33.25 9.66
N ARG A 24 34.75 32.56 10.21
CA ARG A 24 35.17 32.61 11.62
C ARG A 24 35.72 34.01 11.94
N VAL A 25 34.83 34.95 12.22
CA VAL A 25 35.17 36.28 12.75
C VAL A 25 34.52 36.41 14.13
N SER A 26 35.29 36.88 15.11
CA SER A 26 34.90 36.94 16.52
C SER A 26 33.61 37.75 16.72
N ARG A 27 32.61 37.13 17.37
CA ARG A 27 31.25 37.68 17.57
C ARG A 27 31.22 39.07 18.24
N LEU A 28 32.27 39.49 18.94
CA LEU A 28 32.32 40.79 19.63
C LEU A 28 32.52 42.00 18.68
N GLY A 29 33.23 41.85 17.56
CA GLY A 29 33.53 42.97 16.65
C GLY A 29 32.35 43.39 15.78
N LEU A 30 31.60 42.41 15.28
CA LEU A 30 30.43 42.64 14.42
C LEU A 30 29.25 43.25 15.19
N HIS A 31 29.07 42.86 16.45
CA HIS A 31 28.01 43.40 17.29
C HIS A 31 28.21 44.91 17.50
N ASN A 32 29.41 45.34 17.92
CA ASN A 32 29.73 46.76 18.13
C ASN A 32 29.59 47.63 16.86
N LEU A 33 29.84 47.08 15.67
CA LEU A 33 29.69 47.82 14.41
C LEU A 33 28.21 48.03 14.08
N CYS A 34 27.39 46.98 14.25
CA CYS A 34 25.94 47.05 14.03
C CYS A 34 25.23 47.92 15.07
N THR A 35 25.66 47.91 16.34
CA THR A 35 25.08 48.79 17.38
C THR A 35 25.39 50.26 17.10
N LYS A 36 26.62 50.58 16.62
CA LYS A 36 26.99 51.95 16.24
C LYS A 36 26.25 52.43 14.99
N LEU A 37 26.03 51.56 13.99
CA LEU A 37 25.25 51.91 12.80
C LEU A 37 23.76 52.15 13.14
N ALA A 38 23.20 51.35 14.06
CA ALA A 38 21.82 51.48 14.50
C ALA A 38 21.59 52.73 15.37
N LEU A 39 22.54 53.10 16.23
CA LEU A 39 22.52 54.36 16.98
C LEU A 39 22.59 55.59 16.05
N HIS A 40 23.42 55.52 15.00
CA HIS A 40 23.58 56.63 14.06
C HIS A 40 22.35 56.84 13.16
N LEU A 41 21.67 55.75 12.77
CA LEU A 41 20.37 55.81 12.07
C LEU A 41 19.24 56.32 12.99
N HIS A 42 19.38 56.17 14.31
CA HIS A 42 18.43 56.73 15.27
C HIS A 42 18.62 58.24 15.49
N GLU A 43 19.87 58.72 15.55
CA GLU A 43 20.21 60.15 15.67
C GLU A 43 19.88 60.96 14.41
N LEU A 44 20.02 60.35 13.22
CA LEU A 44 19.56 60.95 11.95
C LEU A 44 18.03 61.11 11.87
N ARG A 45 17.28 60.36 12.69
CA ARG A 45 15.81 60.39 12.74
C ARG A 45 15.26 61.42 13.73
N THR A 46 16.07 61.90 14.69
CA THR A 46 15.64 62.83 15.75
C THR A 46 16.11 64.28 15.57
N GLY A 47 16.76 64.60 14.45
CA GLY A 47 16.89 65.98 13.98
C GLY A 47 17.77 66.91 14.85
N SER A 48 18.88 66.40 15.40
CA SER A 48 19.90 67.26 16.03
C SER A 48 21.30 66.86 15.56
N ALA A 49 21.70 67.28 14.37
CA ALA A 49 23.08 67.13 13.90
C ALA A 49 23.78 68.50 13.92
N ASN A 50 24.76 68.64 14.81
CA ASN A 50 25.68 69.77 14.87
C ASN A 50 26.62 69.78 13.66
N PHE A 51 26.85 70.97 13.10
CA PHE A 51 27.46 71.25 11.80
C PHE A 51 29.00 71.03 11.71
N SER A 52 29.65 70.42 12.73
CA SER A 52 31.12 70.35 12.79
C SER A 52 31.76 69.05 12.28
N LEU A 53 30.98 68.03 11.90
CA LEU A 53 31.53 66.76 11.37
C LEU A 53 31.51 66.64 9.83
N ILE A 54 30.77 67.51 9.14
CA ILE A 54 30.67 67.52 7.67
C ILE A 54 32.00 67.99 7.05
N SER A 55 32.71 68.94 7.68
CA SER A 55 34.02 69.39 7.23
C SER A 55 35.13 68.33 7.41
N PHE A 56 34.97 67.38 8.33
CA PHE A 56 35.93 66.28 8.53
C PHE A 56 35.77 65.16 7.49
N LEU A 57 34.55 64.96 6.98
CA LEU A 57 34.28 63.97 5.93
C LEU A 57 34.58 64.49 4.52
N GLU A 58 34.36 65.78 4.24
CA GLU A 58 34.76 66.36 2.93
C GLU A 58 36.27 66.32 2.71
N ASN A 59 37.09 66.61 3.74
CA ASN A 59 38.55 66.54 3.62
C ASN A 59 39.09 65.12 3.40
N LYS A 60 38.41 64.09 3.93
CA LYS A 60 38.78 62.69 3.65
C LYS A 60 38.28 62.21 2.28
N VAL A 61 37.08 62.60 1.84
CA VAL A 61 36.55 62.17 0.53
C VAL A 61 37.33 62.81 -0.63
N ILE A 62 37.87 64.02 -0.47
CA ILE A 62 38.72 64.68 -1.48
C ILE A 62 40.10 63.99 -1.58
N SER A 63 40.67 63.51 -0.47
CA SER A 63 41.92 62.73 -0.46
C SER A 63 41.79 61.34 -1.11
N TRP A 64 40.60 60.74 -1.10
CA TRP A 64 40.36 59.44 -1.75
C TRP A 64 40.06 59.54 -3.25
N ARG A 65 39.59 60.70 -3.73
CA ARG A 65 39.33 60.92 -5.17
C ARG A 65 40.57 61.23 -6.01
N THR A 66 41.67 61.68 -5.41
CA THR A 66 42.94 61.99 -6.11
C THR A 66 43.93 60.82 -6.19
N VAL A 67 43.64 59.68 -5.56
CA VAL A 67 44.49 58.47 -5.59
C VAL A 67 43.96 57.40 -6.57
N MET A 68 42.72 57.50 -7.05
CA MET A 68 42.11 56.54 -7.99
C MET A 68 42.08 57.02 -9.46
N SER A 69 43.22 57.45 -9.98
CA SER A 69 43.43 57.64 -11.43
C SER A 69 44.86 57.29 -11.87
N ARG A 70 45.38 56.18 -11.36
CA ARG A 70 46.50 55.47 -11.99
C ARG A 70 46.04 54.10 -12.46
N GLN A 71 46.01 53.93 -13.77
CA GLN A 71 45.83 52.65 -14.43
C GLN A 71 47.00 51.75 -14.03
N LEU A 72 46.73 50.77 -13.17
CA LEU A 72 47.74 49.83 -12.68
C LEU A 72 47.83 48.68 -13.69
N VAL A 73 48.71 48.83 -14.67
CA VAL A 73 49.04 47.75 -15.62
C VAL A 73 49.99 46.79 -14.91
N ILE A 74 49.49 45.63 -14.51
CA ILE A 74 50.29 44.55 -13.93
C ILE A 74 50.70 43.62 -15.07
N ASN A 75 51.98 43.67 -15.46
CA ASN A 75 52.56 42.71 -16.39
C ASN A 75 52.93 41.44 -15.62
N GLY A 76 52.06 40.43 -15.66
CA GLY A 76 52.28 39.12 -15.05
C GLY A 76 51.50 38.91 -13.76
N VAL A 77 50.91 37.72 -13.62
CA VAL A 77 50.13 37.34 -12.43
C VAL A 77 51.08 37.02 -11.29
N PRO A 78 50.90 37.59 -10.08
CA PRO A 78 51.68 37.22 -8.90
C PRO A 78 51.52 35.74 -8.53
N ASP A 79 52.60 35.08 -8.09
CA ASP A 79 52.65 33.63 -7.77
C ASP A 79 51.54 33.18 -6.79
N CYS A 80 51.10 34.07 -5.90
CA CYS A 80 50.03 33.79 -4.95
C CYS A 80 48.64 33.64 -5.59
N ILE A 81 48.37 34.28 -6.73
CA ILE A 81 47.13 34.08 -7.50
C ILE A 81 47.27 32.86 -8.43
N GLN A 82 48.50 32.55 -8.88
CA GLN A 82 48.79 31.36 -9.67
C GLN A 82 48.50 30.06 -8.87
N GLN A 83 48.65 30.09 -7.55
CA GLN A 83 48.35 28.96 -6.66
C GLN A 83 46.87 28.85 -6.24
N ASP A 84 46.07 29.91 -6.39
CA ASP A 84 44.66 29.95 -5.95
C ASP A 84 43.65 29.72 -7.10
N GLY A 85 44.12 29.48 -8.32
CA GLY A 85 43.31 29.23 -9.52
C GLY A 85 42.63 27.86 -9.61
N TRP A 86 42.57 27.08 -8.52
CA TRP A 86 42.06 25.69 -8.55
C TRP A 86 40.56 25.58 -8.89
N TRP A 87 39.79 26.66 -8.73
CA TRP A 87 38.38 26.72 -9.14
C TRP A 87 38.16 27.17 -10.60
N LEU A 88 39.22 27.62 -11.30
CA LEU A 88 39.15 28.08 -12.69
C LEU A 88 39.35 26.93 -13.71
N ALA A 89 39.73 25.75 -13.25
CA ALA A 89 39.89 24.56 -14.09
C ALA A 89 38.59 23.75 -14.15
N SER A 90 37.64 24.19 -14.98
CA SER A 90 36.59 23.29 -15.49
C SER A 90 37.07 22.67 -16.81
N ASP A 91 37.36 21.37 -16.72
CA ASP A 91 37.44 20.33 -17.74
C ASP A 91 38.40 20.49 -18.94
N SER A 92 39.50 19.73 -18.92
CA SER A 92 39.82 18.78 -19.99
C SER A 92 41.05 17.91 -19.70
N THR A 93 40.83 16.60 -19.82
CA THR A 93 41.78 15.55 -20.23
C THR A 93 42.99 15.17 -19.34
N ASN A 94 42.92 13.91 -18.92
CA ASN A 94 43.98 12.90 -18.81
C ASN A 94 44.79 12.74 -17.50
N ALA A 95 44.87 11.45 -17.14
CA ALA A 95 45.92 10.73 -16.40
C ALA A 95 45.84 10.64 -14.86
N VAL A 96 45.27 9.50 -14.42
CA VAL A 96 45.92 8.46 -13.59
C VAL A 96 46.83 8.94 -12.45
N ASP A 97 46.34 8.90 -11.21
CA ASP A 97 46.71 7.91 -10.18
C ASP A 97 46.23 8.40 -8.80
N GLY A 98 45.74 7.48 -7.96
CA GLY A 98 45.75 7.69 -6.51
C GLY A 98 44.44 7.55 -5.75
N SER A 99 44.49 6.61 -4.81
CA SER A 99 43.83 6.62 -3.49
C SER A 99 42.37 6.18 -3.40
N SER A 100 42.23 4.94 -2.92
CA SER A 100 41.07 4.39 -2.24
C SER A 100 40.60 5.28 -1.10
N ARG A 101 39.53 6.04 -1.35
CA ARG A 101 38.65 6.62 -0.33
C ARG A 101 37.23 6.16 -0.60
N ASP A 102 36.58 5.71 0.48
CA ASP A 102 35.23 5.15 0.55
C ASP A 102 34.26 5.73 -0.48
N GLN A 103 33.99 4.92 -1.51
CA GLN A 103 32.88 5.16 -2.41
C GLN A 103 31.59 4.85 -1.65
N ILE A 104 30.91 5.89 -1.17
CA ILE A 104 29.46 5.89 -1.08
C ILE A 104 28.97 5.36 -2.45
N PRO A 105 28.19 4.26 -2.51
CA PRO A 105 27.80 3.69 -3.79
C PRO A 105 27.06 4.77 -4.58
N ARG A 106 27.68 5.21 -5.67
CA ARG A 106 27.04 6.06 -6.69
C ARG A 106 25.71 5.40 -7.02
N SER A 107 24.62 6.11 -6.77
CA SER A 107 23.28 5.77 -7.24
C SER A 107 23.37 5.22 -8.65
N ALA A 108 22.88 4.00 -8.84
CA ALA A 108 22.96 3.28 -10.10
C ALA A 108 22.53 4.19 -11.26
N SER A 109 23.39 4.27 -12.27
CA SER A 109 23.16 5.04 -13.48
C SER A 109 21.86 4.62 -14.17
N PHE A 110 20.90 5.54 -14.16
CA PHE A 110 19.95 5.85 -15.23
C PHE A 110 19.32 4.67 -15.99
N VAL A 111 18.15 4.21 -15.52
CA VAL A 111 17.25 3.34 -16.31
C VAL A 111 16.67 4.12 -17.49
N LYS A 112 17.33 4.07 -18.66
CA LYS A 112 16.69 4.41 -19.94
C LYS A 112 15.47 3.50 -20.12
N ARG A 113 14.38 4.06 -20.66
CA ARG A 113 13.13 3.33 -20.97
C ARG A 113 13.48 2.09 -21.80
N HIS A 114 13.10 0.90 -21.34
CA HIS A 114 13.30 -0.31 -22.13
C HIS A 114 12.46 -0.20 -23.42
N PRO A 115 13.03 -0.40 -24.62
CA PRO A 115 12.32 -0.18 -25.89
C PRO A 115 11.09 -1.07 -26.03
N TRP A 116 11.07 -2.22 -25.36
CA TRP A 116 9.98 -3.19 -25.38
C TRP A 116 8.82 -2.92 -24.41
N ALA A 117 8.90 -1.88 -23.57
CA ALA A 117 7.87 -1.60 -22.56
C ALA A 117 6.50 -1.23 -23.18
N PHE A 118 6.49 -0.46 -24.28
CA PHE A 118 5.25 -0.11 -24.98
C PHE A 118 4.64 -1.28 -25.77
N PRO A 119 5.42 -2.05 -26.57
CA PRO A 119 4.92 -3.28 -27.17
C PRO A 119 4.35 -4.26 -26.13
N ALA A 120 5.02 -4.44 -25.00
CA ALA A 120 4.54 -5.28 -23.91
C ALA A 120 3.22 -4.76 -23.32
N LEU A 121 3.08 -3.45 -23.14
CA LEU A 121 1.83 -2.83 -22.68
C LEU A 121 0.67 -3.08 -23.65
N ALA A 122 0.91 -2.86 -24.96
CA ALA A 122 -0.10 -3.08 -25.99
C ALA A 122 -0.51 -4.57 -26.04
N LEU A 123 0.47 -5.47 -26.02
CA LEU A 123 0.22 -6.92 -26.00
C LEU A 123 -0.59 -7.34 -24.77
N LEU A 124 -0.21 -6.89 -23.58
CA LEU A 124 -0.94 -7.20 -22.34
C LEU A 124 -2.35 -6.60 -22.34
N THR A 125 -2.55 -5.42 -22.92
CA THR A 125 -3.88 -4.80 -23.03
C THR A 125 -4.79 -5.58 -23.98
N LEU A 126 -4.25 -6.04 -25.12
CA LEU A 126 -4.98 -6.91 -26.05
C LEU A 126 -5.25 -8.29 -25.44
N LEU A 127 -4.30 -8.82 -24.66
CA LEU A 127 -4.49 -10.07 -23.92
C LEU A 127 -5.60 -9.92 -22.86
N ALA A 128 -5.62 -8.82 -22.12
CA ALA A 128 -6.68 -8.52 -21.15
C ALA A 128 -8.05 -8.38 -21.81
N ASP A 129 -8.11 -7.74 -22.97
CA ASP A 129 -9.33 -7.66 -23.78
C ASP A 129 -9.84 -9.05 -24.15
N TRP A 130 -8.97 -9.91 -24.69
CA TRP A 130 -9.34 -11.27 -25.05
C TRP A 130 -9.72 -12.16 -23.85
N LEU A 131 -9.13 -11.92 -22.67
CA LEU A 131 -9.35 -12.73 -21.47
C LEU A 131 -10.53 -12.27 -20.61
N PHE A 132 -10.85 -10.98 -20.57
CA PHE A 132 -11.78 -10.41 -19.59
C PHE A 132 -12.95 -9.65 -20.21
N TRP A 133 -12.84 -9.13 -21.44
CA TRP A 133 -13.90 -8.33 -22.03
C TRP A 133 -15.13 -9.18 -22.37
N GLN A 134 -16.23 -8.97 -21.64
CA GLN A 134 -17.48 -9.75 -21.77
C GLN A 134 -17.27 -11.27 -21.56
N GLN A 135 -16.26 -11.63 -20.77
CA GLN A 135 -15.96 -13.03 -20.42
C GLN A 135 -16.08 -13.21 -18.91
N ASN A 136 -16.47 -14.42 -18.50
CA ASN A 136 -16.44 -14.79 -17.09
C ASN A 136 -14.99 -14.97 -16.61
N LEU A 137 -14.78 -14.70 -15.32
CA LEU A 137 -13.46 -14.72 -14.70
C LEU A 137 -13.19 -16.08 -14.05
N GLY A 138 -12.01 -16.64 -14.30
CA GLY A 138 -11.57 -17.89 -13.70
C GLY A 138 -10.08 -18.09 -13.97
N LEU A 139 -9.74 -19.17 -14.67
CA LEU A 139 -8.38 -19.46 -15.13
C LEU A 139 -7.75 -18.31 -15.94
N SER A 140 -8.56 -17.50 -16.62
CA SER A 140 -8.12 -16.29 -17.33
C SER A 140 -7.30 -15.34 -16.44
N VAL A 141 -7.63 -15.22 -15.16
CA VAL A 141 -6.91 -14.37 -14.19
C VAL A 141 -5.49 -14.89 -13.96
N VAL A 142 -5.34 -16.21 -13.84
CA VAL A 142 -4.04 -16.87 -13.62
C VAL A 142 -3.14 -16.68 -14.83
N LEU A 143 -3.66 -16.90 -16.04
CA LEU A 143 -2.90 -16.72 -17.27
C LEU A 143 -2.43 -15.27 -17.44
N PHE A 144 -3.31 -14.32 -17.13
CA PHE A 144 -2.97 -12.91 -17.19
C PHE A 144 -1.90 -12.54 -16.15
N ALA A 145 -2.01 -13.03 -14.92
CA ALA A 145 -1.03 -12.80 -13.86
C ALA A 145 0.36 -13.36 -14.23
N LEU A 146 0.41 -14.55 -14.83
CA LEU A 146 1.65 -15.16 -15.33
C LEU A 146 2.23 -14.38 -16.52
N ALA A 147 1.39 -13.90 -17.44
CA ALA A 147 1.84 -13.09 -18.58
C ALA A 147 2.38 -11.72 -18.13
N LEU A 148 1.71 -11.07 -17.17
CA LEU A 148 2.17 -9.82 -16.56
C LEU A 148 3.49 -10.04 -15.82
N SER A 149 3.58 -11.08 -14.99
CA SER A 149 4.80 -11.44 -14.27
C SER A 149 5.96 -11.71 -15.22
N SER A 150 5.74 -12.49 -16.27
CA SER A 150 6.75 -12.77 -17.31
C SER A 150 7.24 -11.49 -17.99
N SER A 151 6.32 -10.55 -18.28
CA SER A 151 6.66 -9.25 -18.87
C SER A 151 7.49 -8.39 -17.91
N ILE A 152 7.16 -8.40 -16.61
CA ILE A 152 7.93 -7.68 -15.58
C ILE A 152 9.37 -8.24 -15.48
N LEU A 153 9.55 -9.56 -15.49
CA LEU A 153 10.89 -10.17 -15.49
C LEU A 153 11.66 -9.89 -16.78
N ALA A 154 11.00 -9.97 -17.94
CA ALA A 154 11.64 -9.73 -19.23
C ALA A 154 12.13 -8.29 -19.38
N LEU A 155 11.48 -7.34 -18.71
CA LEU A 155 11.85 -5.92 -18.69
C LEU A 155 12.78 -5.55 -17.52
N LYS A 156 13.22 -6.52 -16.70
CA LYS A 156 14.14 -6.31 -15.57
C LYS A 156 15.47 -5.70 -16.06
N PRO A 157 15.90 -4.55 -15.54
CA PRO A 157 17.21 -3.98 -15.85
C PRO A 157 18.34 -4.95 -15.45
N GLY A 158 19.27 -5.23 -16.36
CA GLY A 158 20.36 -6.19 -16.12
C GLY A 158 19.98 -7.66 -16.37
N GLY A 159 18.74 -7.94 -16.79
CA GLY A 159 18.25 -9.29 -17.06
C GLY A 159 17.95 -10.09 -15.79
N ALA A 160 17.17 -11.17 -15.94
CA ALA A 160 16.91 -12.15 -14.88
C ALA A 160 17.74 -13.41 -15.12
N SER A 161 18.41 -13.92 -14.08
CA SER A 161 19.10 -15.21 -14.20
C SER A 161 18.09 -16.35 -14.34
N ARG A 162 18.49 -17.51 -14.91
CA ARG A 162 17.60 -18.68 -15.02
C ARG A 162 17.03 -19.11 -13.66
N ARG A 163 17.84 -19.06 -12.60
CA ARG A 163 17.39 -19.39 -11.24
C ARG A 163 16.34 -18.39 -10.76
N GLU A 164 16.59 -17.10 -10.95
CA GLU A 164 15.67 -16.03 -10.60
C GLU A 164 14.32 -16.19 -11.31
N THR A 165 14.33 -16.43 -12.63
CA THR A 165 13.11 -16.63 -13.42
C THR A 165 12.32 -17.85 -12.94
N VAL A 166 13.00 -18.97 -12.67
CA VAL A 166 12.34 -20.17 -12.14
C VAL A 166 11.75 -19.91 -10.76
N THR A 167 12.50 -19.26 -9.85
CA THR A 167 11.98 -18.96 -8.50
C THR A 167 10.78 -18.02 -8.53
N ALA A 168 10.80 -17.00 -9.37
CA ALA A 168 9.69 -16.07 -9.54
C ALA A 168 8.46 -16.76 -10.12
N PHE A 169 8.64 -17.61 -11.14
CA PHE A 169 7.54 -18.32 -11.77
C PHE A 169 6.91 -19.35 -10.83
N VAL A 170 7.73 -20.11 -10.09
CA VAL A 170 7.24 -21.07 -9.08
C VAL A 170 6.50 -20.34 -7.96
N PHE A 171 7.03 -19.20 -7.50
CA PHE A 171 6.37 -18.38 -6.48
C PHE A 171 5.03 -17.83 -6.97
N GLU A 172 5.00 -17.26 -8.18
CA GLU A 172 3.78 -16.73 -8.77
C GLU A 172 2.74 -17.83 -9.02
N LEU A 173 3.17 -19.01 -9.48
CA LEU A 173 2.29 -20.17 -9.62
C LEU A 173 1.70 -20.59 -8.27
N ALA A 174 2.49 -20.60 -7.20
CA ALA A 174 2.00 -20.87 -5.85
C ALA A 174 0.97 -19.82 -5.39
N CYS A 175 1.22 -18.52 -5.65
CA CYS A 175 0.27 -17.45 -5.35
C CYS A 175 -1.05 -17.55 -6.13
N ASN A 176 -1.01 -18.10 -7.35
CA ASN A 176 -2.20 -18.26 -8.21
C ASN A 176 -2.95 -19.59 -8.01
N LEU A 177 -2.36 -20.58 -7.33
CA LEU A 177 -3.00 -21.88 -7.08
C LEU A 177 -4.40 -21.76 -6.41
N PRO A 178 -4.63 -20.85 -5.43
CA PRO A 178 -5.96 -20.59 -4.89
C PRO A 178 -7.01 -20.17 -5.93
N VAL A 179 -6.62 -19.44 -6.98
CA VAL A 179 -7.54 -19.00 -8.05
C VAL A 179 -7.90 -20.17 -8.95
N VAL A 180 -6.93 -21.06 -9.24
CA VAL A 180 -7.16 -22.31 -9.98
C VAL A 180 -8.20 -23.19 -9.27
N GLU A 181 -8.15 -23.23 -7.93
CA GLU A 181 -9.14 -23.92 -7.10
C GLU A 181 -10.53 -23.25 -7.20
N GLN A 182 -10.62 -21.99 -6.81
CA GLN A 182 -11.83 -21.18 -6.93
C GLN A 182 -11.49 -19.69 -6.92
N LEU A 183 -12.00 -18.94 -7.90
CA LEU A 183 -11.92 -17.48 -7.88
C LEU A 183 -12.83 -16.92 -6.78
N GLN A 184 -12.21 -16.27 -5.80
CA GLN A 184 -12.85 -15.61 -4.66
C GLN A 184 -11.98 -14.42 -4.23
N PRO A 185 -12.49 -13.47 -3.43
CA PRO A 185 -11.72 -12.28 -3.04
C PRO A 185 -10.37 -12.61 -2.38
N MET A 186 -10.31 -13.67 -1.56
CA MET A 186 -9.07 -14.10 -0.91
C MET A 186 -8.07 -14.72 -1.87
N SER A 187 -8.50 -15.54 -2.83
CA SER A 187 -7.58 -16.12 -3.82
C SER A 187 -7.01 -15.04 -4.75
N PHE A 188 -7.85 -14.09 -5.17
CA PHE A 188 -7.41 -12.93 -5.94
C PHE A 188 -6.40 -12.07 -5.16
N LEU A 189 -6.61 -11.90 -3.85
CA LEU A 189 -5.65 -11.19 -2.98
C LEU A 189 -4.26 -11.83 -2.99
N PHE A 190 -4.17 -13.17 -2.97
CA PHE A 190 -2.88 -13.87 -3.06
C PHE A 190 -2.18 -13.67 -4.40
N THR A 191 -2.92 -13.67 -5.52
CA THR A 191 -2.37 -13.31 -6.84
C THR A 191 -1.81 -11.88 -6.84
N VAL A 192 -2.55 -10.92 -6.30
CA VAL A 192 -2.09 -9.52 -6.21
C VAL A 192 -0.84 -9.42 -5.33
N ILE A 193 -0.79 -10.09 -4.18
CA ILE A 193 0.39 -10.16 -3.31
C ILE A 193 1.59 -10.77 -4.05
N GLY A 194 1.38 -11.82 -4.84
CA GLY A 194 2.41 -12.44 -5.68
C GLY A 194 3.10 -11.42 -6.60
N ILE A 195 2.28 -10.71 -7.37
CA ILE A 195 2.73 -9.65 -8.29
C ILE A 195 3.47 -8.54 -7.53
N ILE A 196 2.98 -8.12 -6.36
CA ILE A 196 3.63 -7.09 -5.52
C ILE A 196 5.03 -7.53 -5.10
N VAL A 197 5.14 -8.73 -4.53
CA VAL A 197 6.41 -9.27 -4.05
C VAL A 197 7.40 -9.37 -5.21
N LEU A 198 6.93 -9.79 -6.38
CA LEU A 198 7.74 -9.84 -7.59
C LEU A 198 8.25 -8.46 -8.01
N ILE A 199 7.39 -7.45 -8.02
CA ILE A 199 7.78 -6.07 -8.35
C ILE A 199 8.83 -5.54 -7.38
N VAL A 200 8.61 -5.72 -6.08
CA VAL A 200 9.55 -5.28 -5.04
C VAL A 200 10.90 -5.96 -5.20
N TRP A 201 10.88 -7.25 -5.51
CA TRP A 201 12.10 -8.01 -5.75
C TRP A 201 12.84 -7.54 -7.02
N VAL A 202 12.12 -7.26 -8.11
CA VAL A 202 12.71 -6.72 -9.36
C VAL A 202 13.24 -5.29 -9.16
N ALA A 203 12.54 -4.45 -8.41
CA ALA A 203 12.91 -3.06 -8.18
C ALA A 203 14.09 -2.89 -7.22
N TYR A 204 14.17 -3.71 -6.16
CA TYR A 204 15.14 -3.53 -5.07
C TYR A 204 16.16 -4.66 -4.93
N GLY A 205 16.03 -5.75 -5.70
CA GLY A 205 16.94 -6.92 -5.68
C GLY A 205 16.87 -7.78 -4.40
N ARG A 206 16.31 -7.25 -3.32
CA ARG A 206 16.03 -7.94 -2.04
C ARG A 206 14.65 -7.57 -1.53
N VAL A 207 14.04 -8.47 -0.76
CA VAL A 207 12.83 -8.16 0.00
C VAL A 207 13.24 -7.24 1.17
N ILE A 208 13.17 -5.94 0.94
CA ILE A 208 13.38 -4.93 1.98
C ILE A 208 12.01 -4.72 2.63
N GLU A 209 11.88 -5.17 3.88
CA GLU A 209 10.75 -5.03 4.83
C GLU A 209 9.29 -4.92 4.30
N TRP A 210 8.37 -5.70 4.87
CA TRP A 210 6.96 -5.77 4.46
C TRP A 210 6.23 -4.41 4.34
N TRP A 211 6.55 -3.43 5.18
CA TRP A 211 5.99 -2.08 5.09
C TRP A 211 6.40 -1.34 3.82
N GLN A 212 7.65 -1.51 3.37
CA GLN A 212 8.12 -0.87 2.14
C GLN A 212 7.48 -1.51 0.91
N ALA A 213 7.28 -2.83 0.94
CA ALA A 213 6.52 -3.55 -0.09
C ALA A 213 5.06 -3.07 -0.17
N ALA A 214 4.39 -2.94 0.99
CA ALA A 214 3.04 -2.42 1.07
C ALA A 214 2.94 -0.96 0.58
N TRP A 215 3.90 -0.12 0.95
CA TRP A 215 3.93 1.28 0.54
C TRP A 215 4.22 1.44 -0.97
N ALA A 216 5.16 0.66 -1.51
CA ALA A 216 5.45 0.63 -2.94
C ALA A 216 4.22 0.18 -3.74
N PHE A 217 3.50 -0.85 -3.29
CA PHE A 217 2.25 -1.29 -3.92
C PHE A 217 1.17 -0.22 -3.87
N LEU A 218 0.90 0.33 -2.69
CA LEU A 218 -0.14 1.34 -2.50
C LEU A 218 0.13 2.54 -3.41
N ARG A 219 1.39 2.96 -3.49
CA ARG A 219 1.81 4.07 -4.35
C ARG A 219 1.72 3.70 -5.83
N LEU A 220 2.20 2.55 -6.26
CA LEU A 220 2.13 2.13 -7.67
C LEU A 220 0.69 1.94 -8.15
N SER A 221 -0.18 1.37 -7.32
CA SER A 221 -1.57 1.07 -7.67
C SER A 221 -2.47 2.29 -7.62
N ILE A 222 -2.23 3.22 -6.68
CA ILE A 222 -3.04 4.43 -6.55
C ILE A 222 -2.46 5.54 -7.43
N VAL A 223 -1.19 5.88 -7.27
CA VAL A 223 -0.58 7.04 -7.95
C VAL A 223 -0.23 6.73 -9.40
N GLY A 224 0.15 5.48 -9.70
CA GLY A 224 0.59 5.07 -11.03
C GLY A 224 -0.45 5.29 -12.15
N PRO A 225 -1.70 4.82 -12.01
CA PRO A 225 -2.72 5.01 -13.03
C PRO A 225 -3.08 6.48 -13.30
N PHE A 226 -3.02 7.35 -12.28
CA PHE A 226 -3.32 8.78 -12.46
C PHE A 226 -2.15 9.58 -13.05
N VAL A 227 -0.90 9.16 -12.80
CA VAL A 227 0.27 9.88 -13.30
C VAL A 227 0.54 9.56 -14.78
N LEU A 228 0.09 8.42 -15.31
CA LEU A 228 0.26 8.10 -16.74
C LEU A 228 -0.43 9.10 -17.69
N PRO A 229 -1.75 9.39 -17.57
CA PRO A 229 -2.41 10.39 -18.41
C PRO A 229 -1.76 11.76 -18.30
N VAL A 230 -1.30 12.13 -17.09
CA VAL A 230 -0.62 13.41 -16.84
C VAL A 230 0.75 13.45 -17.50
N THR A 231 1.52 12.36 -17.46
CA THR A 231 2.83 12.29 -18.15
C THR A 231 2.68 12.27 -19.66
N ILE A 232 1.70 11.56 -20.21
CA ILE A 232 1.42 11.59 -21.65
C ILE A 232 0.94 12.99 -22.06
N ALA A 233 0.05 13.63 -21.30
CA ALA A 233 -0.36 15.02 -21.55
C ALA A 233 0.81 16.01 -21.45
N GLY A 234 1.75 15.78 -20.53
CA GLY A 234 2.97 16.56 -20.38
C GLY A 234 3.99 16.34 -21.51
N GLU A 235 4.16 15.08 -21.95
CA GLU A 235 5.04 14.72 -23.07
C GLU A 235 4.43 15.16 -24.41
N ILE A 236 3.11 15.11 -24.60
CA ILE A 236 2.42 15.70 -25.77
C ILE A 236 2.61 17.22 -25.77
N LYS A 237 2.52 17.88 -24.62
CA LYS A 237 2.82 19.33 -24.50
C LYS A 237 4.29 19.66 -24.72
N GLY A 238 5.22 18.76 -24.38
CA GLY A 238 6.67 18.96 -24.54
C GLY A 238 7.21 18.56 -25.92
N ALA A 239 6.58 17.57 -26.58
CA ALA A 239 6.88 17.12 -27.94
C ALA A 239 6.20 18.02 -28.99
N GLN A 240 5.28 18.89 -28.59
CA GLN A 240 4.96 20.10 -29.33
C GLN A 240 6.18 21.03 -29.32
N THR A 241 7.14 20.80 -30.22
CA THR A 241 7.93 21.88 -30.82
C THR A 241 6.97 23.02 -31.12
N LYS A 242 7.11 24.19 -30.47
CA LYS A 242 6.26 25.41 -30.58
C LYS A 242 5.36 25.43 -31.83
N VAL A 243 4.29 24.65 -31.81
CA VAL A 243 3.25 24.66 -32.84
C VAL A 243 2.08 25.25 -32.10
N ASP A 244 1.82 26.52 -32.37
CA ASP A 244 0.74 27.24 -31.76
C ASP A 244 -0.58 26.57 -32.19
N LEU A 245 -1.11 25.70 -31.33
CA LEU A 245 -2.32 24.92 -31.57
C LEU A 245 -3.50 25.84 -31.89
N LYS A 246 -3.47 27.08 -31.40
CA LYS A 246 -4.44 28.16 -31.68
C LYS A 246 -4.33 28.66 -33.12
N GLN A 247 -3.13 28.68 -33.69
CA GLN A 247 -2.88 29.07 -35.08
C GLN A 247 -3.20 27.93 -36.05
N GLN A 248 -2.91 26.68 -35.70
CA GLN A 248 -3.34 25.52 -36.51
C GLN A 248 -4.86 25.29 -36.48
N THR A 249 -5.52 25.41 -35.33
CA THR A 249 -7.00 25.35 -35.30
C THR A 249 -7.60 26.46 -36.15
N LYS A 250 -7.09 27.71 -36.06
CA LYS A 250 -7.53 28.79 -36.95
C LYS A 250 -7.25 28.52 -38.43
N ALA A 251 -6.12 27.91 -38.77
CA ALA A 251 -5.78 27.53 -40.13
C ALA A 251 -6.67 26.39 -40.68
N LEU A 252 -7.28 25.59 -39.80
CA LEU A 252 -8.21 24.52 -40.14
C LEU A 252 -9.68 24.97 -40.18
N ILE A 253 -10.05 26.08 -39.53
CA ILE A 253 -11.45 26.57 -39.53
C ILE A 253 -11.95 26.86 -40.94
N LEU A 254 -11.17 27.59 -41.74
CA LEU A 254 -11.59 27.99 -43.09
C LEU A 254 -11.67 26.79 -44.06
N PRO A 255 -10.66 25.90 -44.16
CA PRO A 255 -10.78 24.70 -44.99
C PRO A 255 -11.88 23.75 -44.53
N LEU A 256 -12.09 23.57 -43.21
CA LEU A 256 -13.19 22.73 -42.73
C LEU A 256 -14.53 23.37 -43.05
N SER A 257 -14.74 24.66 -42.76
CA SER A 257 -16.05 25.29 -42.95
C SER A 257 -16.45 25.32 -44.42
N ILE A 258 -15.54 25.75 -45.29
CA ILE A 258 -15.75 25.75 -46.74
C ILE A 258 -15.87 24.31 -47.24
N GLY A 259 -15.01 23.39 -46.79
CA GLY A 259 -15.07 21.98 -47.16
C GLY A 259 -16.39 21.31 -46.77
N LEU A 260 -16.98 21.67 -45.63
CA LEU A 260 -18.28 21.16 -45.17
C LEU A 260 -19.42 21.69 -46.03
N VAL A 261 -19.37 22.96 -46.43
CA VAL A 261 -20.32 23.53 -47.39
C VAL A 261 -20.21 22.85 -48.75
N PHE A 262 -18.99 22.63 -49.26
CA PHE A 262 -18.78 21.89 -50.51
C PHE A 262 -19.25 20.46 -50.41
N LEU A 263 -18.97 19.77 -49.30
CA LEU A 263 -19.41 18.41 -49.06
C LEU A 263 -20.95 18.34 -49.05
N PHE A 264 -21.62 19.27 -48.38
CA PHE A 264 -23.07 19.36 -48.36
C PHE A 264 -23.66 19.56 -49.77
N LEU A 265 -23.12 20.52 -50.53
CA LEU A 265 -23.56 20.78 -51.90
C LEU A 265 -23.34 19.56 -52.81
N LEU A 266 -22.15 18.96 -52.76
CA LEU A 266 -21.82 17.77 -53.56
C LEU A 266 -22.69 16.57 -53.17
N THR A 267 -23.00 16.40 -51.89
CA THR A 267 -23.87 15.32 -51.40
C THR A 267 -25.30 15.52 -51.91
N SER A 268 -25.82 16.75 -51.85
CA SER A 268 -27.16 17.08 -52.36
C SER A 268 -27.30 16.93 -53.87
N ALA A 269 -26.20 17.09 -54.61
CA ALA A 269 -26.17 17.00 -56.07
C ALA A 269 -25.83 15.59 -56.59
N ASN A 270 -25.33 14.69 -55.74
CA ASN A 270 -24.85 13.36 -56.16
C ASN A 270 -25.39 12.24 -55.24
N PRO A 271 -26.43 11.49 -55.67
CA PRO A 271 -27.04 10.43 -54.87
C PRO A 271 -26.11 9.23 -54.61
N ILE A 272 -25.01 9.08 -55.36
CA ILE A 272 -23.98 8.05 -55.08
C ILE A 272 -23.14 8.49 -53.87
N LEU A 273 -22.82 9.78 -53.77
CA LEU A 273 -22.06 10.33 -52.64
C LEU A 273 -22.89 10.33 -51.36
N GLU A 274 -24.19 10.62 -51.45
CA GLU A 274 -25.15 10.50 -50.34
C GLU A 274 -25.17 9.07 -49.78
N ARG A 275 -25.36 8.05 -50.63
CA ARG A 275 -25.34 6.65 -50.19
C ARG A 275 -24.00 6.21 -49.60
N PHE A 276 -22.89 6.71 -50.13
CA PHE A 276 -21.56 6.42 -49.61
C PHE A 276 -21.35 7.04 -48.21
N LEU A 277 -21.82 8.28 -48.00
CA LEU A 277 -21.78 8.94 -46.70
C LEU A 277 -22.74 8.29 -45.70
N ASP A 278 -23.91 7.83 -46.13
CA ASP A 278 -24.84 7.08 -45.27
C ASP A 278 -24.24 5.74 -44.83
N GLN A 279 -23.55 5.03 -45.72
CA GLN A 279 -22.81 3.80 -45.36
C GLN A 279 -21.65 4.09 -44.41
N PHE A 280 -20.93 5.20 -44.60
CA PHE A 280 -19.86 5.63 -43.70
C PHE A 280 -20.38 6.12 -42.34
N ALA A 281 -21.55 6.77 -42.29
CA ALA A 281 -22.22 7.19 -41.06
C ALA A 281 -22.87 6.01 -40.32
N ALA A 282 -23.32 4.99 -41.06
CA ALA A 282 -23.80 3.72 -40.53
C ALA A 282 -22.68 2.81 -39.98
N LEU A 283 -21.41 3.08 -40.31
CA LEU A 283 -20.29 2.56 -39.54
C LEU A 283 -20.35 3.25 -38.17
N GLU A 284 -21.03 2.63 -37.21
CA GLU A 284 -20.98 3.00 -35.80
C GLU A 284 -19.52 2.88 -35.30
N PHE A 285 -18.68 3.87 -35.59
CA PHE A 285 -17.30 3.96 -35.09
C PHE A 285 -17.25 4.28 -33.60
N LEU A 286 -18.37 4.77 -33.04
CA LEU A 286 -18.55 5.15 -31.66
C LEU A 286 -19.84 4.52 -31.10
N SER A 287 -20.07 3.24 -31.37
CA SER A 287 -21.11 2.50 -30.62
C SER A 287 -20.80 2.60 -29.12
N PRO A 288 -21.81 2.69 -28.23
CA PRO A 288 -21.58 2.71 -26.79
C PRO A 288 -20.68 1.55 -26.32
N LYS A 289 -20.79 0.37 -26.95
CA LYS A 289 -19.94 -0.79 -26.68
C LYS A 289 -18.46 -0.54 -26.99
N GLN A 290 -18.13 0.08 -28.12
CA GLN A 290 -16.73 0.41 -28.47
C GLN A 290 -16.16 1.50 -27.55
N ILE A 291 -16.98 2.47 -27.13
CA ILE A 291 -16.55 3.48 -26.14
C ILE A 291 -16.17 2.78 -24.83
N TRP A 292 -17.03 1.88 -24.32
CA TRP A 292 -16.72 1.12 -23.11
C TRP A 292 -15.49 0.22 -23.27
N ARG A 293 -15.30 -0.39 -24.44
CA ARG A 293 -14.11 -1.21 -24.74
C ARG A 293 -12.83 -0.37 -24.78
N GLY A 294 -12.88 0.81 -25.39
CA GLY A 294 -11.78 1.77 -25.39
C GLY A 294 -11.45 2.29 -23.99
N LEU A 295 -12.46 2.59 -23.17
CA LEU A 295 -12.28 2.93 -21.76
C LEU A 295 -11.64 1.78 -20.97
N PHE A 296 -12.05 0.54 -21.24
CA PHE A 296 -11.44 -0.64 -20.65
C PHE A 296 -9.96 -0.77 -21.03
N TRP A 297 -9.58 -0.52 -22.30
CA TRP A 297 -8.18 -0.51 -22.71
C TRP A 297 -7.38 0.59 -22.02
N ILE A 298 -7.92 1.81 -21.93
CA ILE A 298 -7.27 2.93 -21.26
C ILE A 298 -7.06 2.62 -19.77
N ALA A 299 -8.09 2.09 -19.10
CA ALA A 299 -8.01 1.70 -17.68
C ALA A 299 -6.97 0.61 -17.46
N THR A 300 -7.00 -0.44 -18.30
CA THR A 300 -6.08 -1.56 -18.25
C THR A 300 -4.63 -1.12 -18.49
N ALA A 301 -4.38 -0.34 -19.54
CA ALA A 301 -3.07 0.20 -19.84
C ALA A 301 -2.54 1.11 -18.72
N SER A 302 -3.41 1.95 -18.14
CA SER A 302 -3.05 2.81 -17.01
C SER A 302 -2.71 2.02 -15.75
N LEU A 303 -3.38 0.89 -15.52
CA LEU A 303 -3.10 -0.01 -14.41
C LEU A 303 -1.79 -0.77 -14.60
N ILE A 304 -1.51 -1.27 -15.81
CA ILE A 304 -0.35 -2.13 -16.09
C ILE A 304 0.96 -1.33 -16.17
N TRP A 305 0.91 -0.12 -16.72
CA TRP A 305 2.10 0.67 -17.03
C TRP A 305 3.07 0.92 -15.87
N PRO A 306 2.63 1.27 -14.64
CA PRO A 306 3.54 1.47 -13.51
C PRO A 306 4.34 0.21 -13.18
N TYR A 307 3.78 -0.97 -13.44
CA TYR A 307 4.42 -2.26 -13.20
C TYR A 307 5.45 -2.62 -14.27
N LEU A 308 5.26 -2.19 -15.52
CA LEU A 308 6.24 -2.39 -16.60
C LEU A 308 7.36 -1.33 -16.60
N ASN A 309 7.11 -0.16 -16.03
CA ASN A 309 8.02 0.99 -16.06
C ASN A 309 8.40 1.42 -14.63
N LEU A 310 9.11 0.53 -13.94
CA LEU A 310 9.61 0.68 -12.56
C LEU A 310 10.68 1.78 -12.39
N ARG A 311 10.42 3.01 -12.87
CA ARG A 311 11.33 4.14 -12.63
C ARG A 311 11.20 4.63 -11.19
N GLU A 312 12.32 5.11 -10.65
CA GLU A 312 12.40 5.75 -9.34
C GLU A 312 11.38 6.90 -9.17
N LYS A 313 10.96 7.58 -10.24
CA LYS A 313 9.92 8.61 -10.15
C LYS A 313 8.57 8.07 -9.63
N TRP A 314 8.24 6.81 -9.93
CA TRP A 314 6.96 6.19 -9.55
C TRP A 314 7.03 5.52 -8.18
N LEU A 315 8.16 4.85 -7.90
CA LEU A 315 8.45 4.25 -6.59
C LEU A 315 8.72 5.34 -5.53
N GLY A 316 9.29 6.46 -5.97
CA GLY A 316 9.90 7.53 -5.17
C GLY A 316 10.92 7.03 -4.15
N PRO A 317 11.45 7.92 -3.29
CA PRO A 317 12.41 7.51 -2.28
C PRO A 317 11.74 6.48 -1.36
N VAL A 318 12.41 5.35 -1.14
CA VAL A 318 12.00 4.35 -0.14
C VAL A 318 11.70 5.11 1.13
N ALA A 319 10.43 5.08 1.57
CA ALA A 319 10.06 5.68 2.84
C ALA A 319 10.96 5.03 3.90
N LYS A 320 11.87 5.82 4.48
CA LYS A 320 12.59 5.38 5.67
C LYS A 320 11.52 4.95 6.66
N ALA A 321 11.72 3.79 7.30
CA ALA A 321 10.82 3.35 8.36
C ALA A 321 10.55 4.55 9.26
N PRO A 322 9.28 4.82 9.63
CA PRO A 322 9.01 5.91 10.55
C PRO A 322 9.89 5.63 11.77
N GLU A 323 10.92 6.45 11.94
CA GLU A 323 11.60 6.54 13.22
C GLU A 323 10.48 7.02 14.13
N PHE A 324 9.89 6.11 14.89
CA PHE A 324 9.14 6.48 16.06
C PHE A 324 10.15 7.21 16.93
N ALA A 325 10.26 8.52 16.70
CA ALA A 325 10.94 9.42 17.58
C ALA A 325 10.30 9.12 18.93
N SER A 326 11.04 8.46 19.80
CA SER A 326 10.58 8.21 21.15
C SER A 326 10.56 9.59 21.79
N THR A 327 9.47 10.33 21.60
CA THR A 327 9.15 11.49 22.40
C THR A 327 8.91 10.91 23.77
N ARG A 328 9.99 10.73 24.53
CA ARG A 328 9.95 10.32 25.92
C ARG A 328 9.28 11.46 26.65
N SER A 329 7.95 11.39 26.73
CA SER A 329 7.19 12.27 27.61
C SER A 329 7.66 11.96 29.03
N PRO A 330 8.21 12.94 29.77
CA PRO A 330 8.71 12.74 31.13
C PRO A 330 7.64 12.15 32.06
N TRP A 331 6.37 12.46 31.80
CA TRP A 331 5.23 11.96 32.53
C TRP A 331 5.00 10.44 32.34
N LEU A 332 5.11 9.94 31.10
CA LEU A 332 4.98 8.51 30.80
C LEU A 332 6.11 7.68 31.40
N SER A 333 7.35 8.19 31.40
CA SER A 333 8.48 7.52 32.06
C SER A 333 8.40 7.52 33.59
N SER A 334 7.55 8.38 34.18
CA SER A 334 7.32 8.42 35.63
C SER A 334 6.20 7.48 36.08
N ILE A 335 5.32 7.05 35.17
CA ILE A 335 4.23 6.10 35.44
C ILE A 335 4.65 4.68 35.08
N VAL A 336 5.40 4.51 33.99
CA VAL A 336 5.89 3.21 33.51
C VAL A 336 7.24 2.90 34.18
N ASN A 337 7.16 2.55 35.46
CA ASN A 337 8.31 2.22 36.31
C ASN A 337 8.34 0.71 36.58
N ALA A 338 9.48 0.15 36.98
CA ALA A 338 9.61 -1.31 37.20
C ALA A 338 8.61 -1.83 38.25
N GLU A 339 8.33 -1.03 39.28
CA GLU A 339 7.32 -1.33 40.30
C GLU A 339 5.89 -1.31 39.75
N SER A 340 5.55 -0.30 38.93
CA SER A 340 4.25 -0.20 38.25
C SER A 340 4.01 -1.39 37.31
N VAL A 341 5.05 -1.80 36.56
CA VAL A 341 5.00 -3.00 35.70
C VAL A 341 4.80 -4.27 36.53
N ARG A 342 5.52 -4.42 37.65
CA ARG A 342 5.35 -5.56 38.57
C ARG A 342 3.93 -5.63 39.11
N ASN A 343 3.42 -4.52 39.65
CA ASN A 343 2.09 -4.46 40.28
C ASN A 343 0.99 -4.69 39.24
N SER A 344 1.15 -4.16 38.02
CA SER A 344 0.22 -4.42 36.90
C SER A 344 0.21 -5.89 36.52
N LEU A 345 1.37 -6.54 36.41
CA LEU A 345 1.46 -7.97 36.12
C LEU A 345 0.81 -8.83 37.22
N ILE A 346 0.98 -8.47 38.50
CA ILE A 346 0.30 -9.15 39.61
C ILE A 346 -1.22 -8.99 39.46
N LEU A 347 -1.69 -7.76 39.28
CA LEU A 347 -3.12 -7.47 39.10
C LEU A 347 -3.72 -8.24 37.92
N PHE A 348 -3.04 -8.26 36.77
CA PHE A 348 -3.51 -8.98 35.60
C PHE A 348 -3.60 -10.48 35.86
N ASN A 349 -2.59 -11.08 36.49
CA ASN A 349 -2.65 -12.51 36.85
C ASN A 349 -3.81 -12.82 37.82
N VAL A 350 -4.12 -11.92 38.77
CA VAL A 350 -5.26 -12.10 39.68
C VAL A 350 -6.58 -12.00 38.92
N LEU A 351 -6.76 -10.98 38.08
CA LEU A 351 -8.00 -10.78 37.31
C LEU A 351 -8.25 -11.95 36.35
N PHE A 352 -7.22 -12.40 35.64
CA PHE A 352 -7.32 -13.53 34.71
C PHE A 352 -7.48 -14.87 35.44
N LEU A 353 -6.93 -15.02 36.65
CA LEU A 353 -7.21 -16.16 37.51
C LEU A 353 -8.69 -16.21 37.91
N VAL A 354 -9.26 -15.08 38.34
CA VAL A 354 -10.70 -14.98 38.67
C VAL A 354 -11.55 -15.35 37.47
N GLN A 355 -11.22 -14.83 36.28
CA GLN A 355 -11.90 -15.21 35.03
C GLN A 355 -11.79 -16.71 34.75
N THR A 356 -10.60 -17.28 34.90
CA THR A 356 -10.32 -18.71 34.68
C THR A 356 -11.15 -19.58 35.63
N VAL A 357 -11.23 -19.21 36.91
CA VAL A 357 -12.03 -19.93 37.92
C VAL A 357 -13.52 -19.86 37.58
N MET A 358 -14.03 -18.69 37.17
CA MET A 358 -15.42 -18.54 36.72
C MET A 358 -15.71 -19.40 35.49
N ASP A 359 -14.82 -19.40 34.51
CA ASP A 359 -14.97 -20.24 33.31
C ASP A 359 -14.98 -21.73 33.67
N ILE A 360 -14.06 -22.19 34.53
CA ILE A 360 -14.05 -23.59 35.01
C ILE A 360 -15.34 -23.94 35.73
N GLY A 361 -15.87 -23.06 36.58
CA GLY A 361 -17.13 -23.30 37.31
C GLY A 361 -18.35 -23.46 36.38
N VAL A 362 -18.37 -22.72 35.26
CA VAL A 362 -19.38 -22.91 34.20
C VAL A 362 -19.14 -24.23 33.45
N LEU A 363 -17.89 -24.57 33.15
CA LEU A 363 -17.52 -25.80 32.42
C LEU A 363 -17.82 -27.09 33.20
N THR A 364 -17.62 -27.09 34.52
CA THR A 364 -17.92 -28.26 35.38
C THR A 364 -19.42 -28.41 35.69
N GLY A 365 -20.28 -27.58 35.09
CA GLY A 365 -21.73 -27.63 35.30
C GLY A 365 -22.20 -27.12 36.66
N GLY A 366 -21.33 -26.47 37.42
CA GLY A 366 -21.63 -25.98 38.78
C GLY A 366 -22.33 -24.62 38.83
N MET A 367 -22.34 -23.88 37.72
CA MET A 367 -23.07 -22.63 37.57
C MET A 367 -23.93 -22.71 36.29
N SER A 368 -25.25 -22.84 36.44
CA SER A 368 -26.18 -22.69 35.33
C SER A 368 -26.08 -21.27 34.75
N LEU A 369 -26.36 -21.11 33.45
CA LEU A 369 -26.48 -19.76 32.87
C LEU A 369 -27.47 -18.95 33.74
N PRO A 370 -27.16 -17.67 34.05
CA PRO A 370 -28.08 -16.84 34.83
C PRO A 370 -29.46 -16.81 34.19
N ASP A 371 -30.51 -16.81 35.01
CA ASP A 371 -31.90 -16.91 34.55
C ASP A 371 -32.21 -15.89 33.44
N GLY A 372 -32.72 -16.39 32.30
CA GLY A 372 -33.04 -15.59 31.12
C GLY A 372 -31.87 -15.28 30.16
N MET A 373 -30.68 -15.87 30.38
CA MET A 373 -29.53 -15.70 29.48
C MET A 373 -29.49 -16.79 28.40
N THR A 374 -29.52 -16.39 27.12
CA THR A 374 -29.30 -17.30 25.98
C THR A 374 -27.80 -17.51 25.73
N PHE A 375 -27.41 -18.64 25.13
CA PHE A 375 -26.01 -18.88 24.75
C PHE A 375 -25.47 -17.79 23.79
N ALA A 376 -26.32 -17.24 22.91
CA ALA A 376 -25.96 -16.12 22.04
C ALA A 376 -25.54 -14.88 22.83
N ARG A 377 -26.37 -14.47 23.80
CA ARG A 377 -26.12 -13.29 24.62
C ARG A 377 -24.89 -13.49 25.52
N TYR A 378 -24.70 -14.71 26.03
CA TYR A 378 -23.52 -15.08 26.81
C TYR A 378 -22.22 -15.00 25.98
N ALA A 379 -22.22 -15.51 24.75
CA ALA A 379 -21.06 -15.46 23.85
C ALA A 379 -20.69 -14.01 23.47
N HIS A 380 -21.67 -13.19 23.05
CA HIS A 380 -21.41 -11.81 22.61
C HIS A 380 -21.01 -10.88 23.77
N ARG A 381 -21.65 -10.96 24.94
CA ARG A 381 -21.27 -10.11 26.08
C ARG A 381 -19.87 -10.42 26.62
N GLY A 382 -19.45 -11.68 26.56
CA GLY A 382 -18.11 -12.08 27.00
C GLY A 382 -17.02 -11.66 26.00
N ALA A 383 -17.27 -11.83 24.69
CA ALA A 383 -16.23 -11.71 23.68
C ALA A 383 -15.69 -10.28 23.50
N TYR A 384 -16.56 -9.25 23.41
CA TYR A 384 -16.10 -7.89 23.07
C TYR A 384 -15.16 -7.27 24.13
N PRO A 385 -15.44 -7.33 25.44
CA PRO A 385 -14.53 -6.82 26.46
C PRO A 385 -13.21 -7.62 26.52
N LEU A 386 -13.25 -8.94 26.31
CA LEU A 386 -12.05 -9.78 26.26
C LEU A 386 -11.11 -9.39 25.11
N VAL A 387 -11.65 -9.08 23.94
CA VAL A 387 -10.84 -8.57 22.81
C VAL A 387 -10.22 -7.22 23.16
N ALA A 388 -10.98 -6.28 23.71
CA ALA A 388 -10.46 -4.96 24.09
C ALA A 388 -9.34 -5.05 25.14
N THR A 389 -9.53 -5.88 26.17
CA THR A 389 -8.52 -6.12 27.20
C THR A 389 -7.28 -6.81 26.64
N ALA A 390 -7.43 -7.77 25.72
CA ALA A 390 -6.31 -8.42 25.04
C ALA A 390 -5.48 -7.44 24.19
N LEU A 391 -6.11 -6.47 23.51
CA LEU A 391 -5.40 -5.45 22.75
C LEU A 391 -4.60 -4.51 23.66
N ILE A 392 -5.20 -4.02 24.75
CA ILE A 392 -4.52 -3.17 25.73
C ILE A 392 -3.35 -3.92 26.39
N ALA A 393 -3.58 -5.19 26.73
CA ALA A 393 -2.57 -6.12 27.22
C ALA A 393 -1.38 -6.26 26.25
N GLY A 394 -1.65 -6.44 24.96
CA GLY A 394 -0.61 -6.51 23.93
C GLY A 394 0.22 -5.22 23.84
N VAL A 395 -0.42 -4.05 23.87
CA VAL A 395 0.27 -2.75 23.90
C VAL A 395 1.14 -2.61 25.15
N PHE A 396 0.61 -2.99 26.32
CA PHE A 396 1.35 -2.97 27.58
C PHE A 396 2.59 -3.89 27.53
N ALA A 397 2.44 -5.12 27.03
CA ALA A 397 3.54 -6.07 26.92
C ALA A 397 4.66 -5.56 25.99
N ILE A 398 4.31 -4.94 24.86
CA ILE A 398 5.28 -4.34 23.94
C ILE A 398 5.95 -3.13 24.58
N ALA A 399 5.21 -2.25 25.25
CA ALA A 399 5.76 -1.04 25.88
C ALA A 399 6.73 -1.36 27.03
N THR A 400 6.48 -2.45 27.77
CA THR A 400 7.22 -2.79 29.00
C THR A 400 8.25 -3.90 28.81
N HIS A 401 8.44 -4.41 27.58
CA HIS A 401 9.26 -5.58 27.29
C HIS A 401 10.70 -5.50 27.85
N LYS A 402 11.31 -4.32 27.80
CA LYS A 402 12.70 -4.13 28.26
C LYS A 402 12.80 -4.33 29.77
N MET A 403 11.84 -3.78 30.51
CA MET A 403 11.80 -3.81 31.97
C MET A 403 11.53 -5.23 32.48
N ILE A 404 10.63 -5.96 31.80
CA ILE A 404 10.33 -7.36 32.11
C ILE A 404 11.56 -8.25 31.91
N LYS A 405 12.41 -7.97 30.90
CA LYS A 405 13.60 -8.77 30.62
C LYS A 405 14.64 -8.70 31.75
N GLU A 406 14.68 -7.61 32.52
CA GLU A 406 15.68 -7.37 33.56
C GLU A 406 15.40 -8.14 34.86
N ASN A 407 14.15 -8.53 35.14
CA ASN A 407 13.77 -9.18 36.40
C ASN A 407 13.11 -10.57 36.21
N ARG A 408 13.73 -11.62 36.73
CA ARG A 408 13.23 -13.01 36.67
C ARG A 408 11.84 -13.19 37.29
N PHE A 409 11.47 -12.41 38.31
CA PHE A 409 10.14 -12.49 38.90
C PHE A 409 9.07 -11.99 37.93
N GLN A 410 9.30 -10.84 37.28
CA GLN A 410 8.40 -10.28 36.27
C GLN A 410 8.27 -11.21 35.05
N GLN A 411 9.35 -11.90 34.66
CA GLN A 411 9.28 -12.93 33.62
C GLN A 411 8.35 -14.09 34.01
N LYS A 412 8.44 -14.60 35.25
CA LYS A 412 7.53 -15.65 35.73
C LYS A 412 6.07 -15.20 35.74
N LEU A 413 5.81 -13.96 36.17
CA LEU A 413 4.46 -13.37 36.12
C LEU A 413 3.95 -13.20 34.69
N LEU A 414 4.81 -12.81 33.74
CA LEU A 414 4.46 -12.76 32.32
C LEU A 414 4.13 -14.15 31.77
N TYR A 415 4.93 -15.18 32.09
CA TYR A 415 4.65 -16.56 31.68
C TYR A 415 3.33 -17.09 32.25
N LEU A 416 3.07 -16.83 33.53
CA LEU A 416 1.80 -17.21 34.17
C LEU A 416 0.63 -16.53 33.48
N TRP A 417 0.75 -15.24 33.18
CA TRP A 417 -0.30 -14.47 32.52
C TRP A 417 -0.54 -14.94 31.07
N LEU A 418 0.52 -15.22 30.31
CA LEU A 418 0.42 -15.80 28.97
C LEU A 418 -0.23 -17.20 29.01
N GLY A 419 0.11 -18.01 30.01
CA GLY A 419 -0.53 -19.30 30.26
C GLY A 419 -2.03 -19.20 30.55
N GLN A 420 -2.43 -18.23 31.39
CA GLN A 420 -3.84 -17.94 31.64
C GLN A 420 -4.57 -17.47 30.36
N ASN A 421 -3.94 -16.63 29.53
CA ASN A 421 -4.52 -16.20 28.25
C ASN A 421 -4.73 -17.38 27.28
N LEU A 422 -3.77 -18.32 27.21
CA LEU A 422 -3.95 -19.54 26.42
C LEU A 422 -5.15 -20.35 26.90
N PHE A 423 -5.30 -20.50 28.22
CA PHE A 423 -6.45 -21.18 28.80
C PHE A 423 -7.77 -20.47 28.47
N LEU A 424 -7.81 -19.12 28.55
CA LEU A 424 -9.00 -18.35 28.17
C LEU A 424 -9.38 -18.50 26.70
N VAL A 425 -8.41 -18.62 25.79
CA VAL A 425 -8.73 -18.89 24.38
C VAL A 425 -9.35 -20.28 24.22
N ILE A 426 -8.89 -21.27 24.98
CA ILE A 426 -9.48 -22.62 24.99
C ILE A 426 -10.91 -22.59 25.55
N THR A 427 -11.15 -21.91 26.68
CA THR A 427 -12.50 -21.81 27.27
C THR A 427 -13.45 -21.01 26.38
N ALA A 428 -12.96 -19.98 25.70
CA ALA A 428 -13.72 -19.23 24.70
C ALA A 428 -14.09 -20.10 23.47
N ALA A 429 -13.16 -20.93 22.99
CA ALA A 429 -13.42 -21.86 21.90
C ALA A 429 -14.47 -22.91 22.30
N TYR A 430 -14.41 -23.44 23.52
CA TYR A 430 -15.44 -24.34 24.04
C TYR A 430 -16.80 -23.64 24.18
N ARG A 431 -16.84 -22.39 24.65
CA ARG A 431 -18.08 -21.62 24.70
C ARG A 431 -18.68 -21.42 23.30
N LEU A 432 -17.84 -21.23 22.29
CA LEU A 432 -18.27 -21.15 20.91
C LEU A 432 -18.79 -22.50 20.39
N SER A 433 -18.22 -23.64 20.80
CA SER A 433 -18.75 -24.96 20.42
C SER A 433 -20.14 -25.21 21.01
N LEU A 434 -20.37 -24.88 22.28
CA LEU A 434 -21.72 -24.92 22.87
C LEU A 434 -22.71 -24.03 22.13
N TYR A 435 -22.25 -22.87 21.65
CA TYR A 435 -23.07 -21.97 20.83
C TYR A 435 -23.41 -22.57 19.46
N VAL A 436 -22.49 -23.33 18.85
CA VAL A 436 -22.73 -24.08 17.61
C VAL A 436 -23.70 -25.23 17.86
N ASP A 437 -23.52 -25.98 18.95
CA ASP A 437 -24.40 -27.10 19.28
C ASP A 437 -25.86 -26.65 19.48
N ALA A 438 -26.06 -25.43 20.00
CA ALA A 438 -27.39 -24.85 20.21
C ALA A 438 -27.98 -24.14 18.98
N TYR A 439 -27.17 -23.60 18.06
CA TYR A 439 -27.65 -22.73 16.97
C TYR A 439 -27.08 -23.07 15.58
N THR A 440 -26.51 -24.27 15.40
CA THR A 440 -25.85 -24.78 14.18
C THR A 440 -24.58 -24.01 13.78
N LEU A 441 -23.93 -24.39 12.69
CA LEU A 441 -22.68 -23.76 12.23
C LEU A 441 -22.96 -22.65 11.20
N THR A 442 -22.20 -21.56 11.26
CA THR A 442 -22.27 -20.44 10.31
C THR A 442 -20.87 -19.95 9.93
N TYR A 443 -20.77 -19.19 8.84
CA TYR A 443 -19.51 -18.56 8.39
C TYR A 443 -18.81 -17.76 9.50
N LEU A 444 -19.56 -16.96 10.27
CA LEU A 444 -18.99 -16.16 11.36
C LEU A 444 -18.43 -17.04 12.49
N ARG A 445 -19.10 -18.15 12.84
CA ARG A 445 -18.63 -19.09 13.87
C ARG A 445 -17.39 -19.85 13.40
N VAL A 446 -17.35 -20.32 12.15
CA VAL A 446 -16.15 -20.93 11.56
C VAL A 446 -14.98 -19.95 11.54
N SER A 447 -15.24 -18.71 11.11
CA SER A 447 -14.22 -17.65 11.08
C SER A 447 -13.70 -17.37 12.49
N ALA A 448 -14.58 -17.31 13.50
CA ALA A 448 -14.20 -17.12 14.89
C ALA A 448 -13.29 -18.25 15.41
N PHE A 449 -13.56 -19.53 15.09
CA PHE A 449 -12.66 -20.63 15.43
C PHE A 449 -11.27 -20.46 14.79
N ILE A 450 -11.20 -20.10 13.51
CA ILE A 450 -9.93 -19.86 12.81
C ILE A 450 -9.16 -18.70 13.46
N TRP A 451 -9.85 -17.59 13.79
CA TRP A 451 -9.24 -16.46 14.47
C TRP A 451 -8.76 -16.80 15.88
N MET A 452 -9.52 -17.58 16.66
CA MET A 452 -9.08 -18.05 17.97
C MET A 452 -7.85 -18.95 17.87
N LEU A 453 -7.78 -19.83 16.85
CA LEU A 453 -6.59 -20.64 16.59
C LEU A 453 -5.37 -19.78 16.22
N LEU A 454 -5.56 -18.71 15.43
CA LEU A 454 -4.50 -17.74 15.12
C LEU A 454 -4.01 -17.01 16.37
N VAL A 455 -4.91 -16.56 17.24
CA VAL A 455 -4.54 -15.94 18.52
C VAL A 455 -3.79 -16.92 19.41
N PHE A 456 -4.26 -18.17 19.50
CA PHE A 456 -3.59 -19.24 20.23
C PHE A 456 -2.16 -19.48 19.72
N ALA A 457 -1.99 -19.60 18.40
CA ALA A 457 -0.67 -19.73 17.78
C ALA A 457 0.20 -18.49 18.03
N GLY A 458 -0.35 -17.27 17.97
CA GLY A 458 0.36 -16.02 18.25
C GLY A 458 0.84 -15.91 19.70
N LEU A 459 0.04 -16.38 20.66
CA LEU A 459 0.44 -16.49 22.06
C LEU A 459 1.58 -17.51 22.26
N ILE A 460 1.52 -18.66 21.59
CA ILE A 460 2.63 -19.64 21.57
C ILE A 460 3.90 -19.01 20.98
N LEU A 461 3.81 -18.31 19.86
CA LEU A 461 4.94 -17.62 19.26
C LEU A 461 5.51 -16.54 20.19
N THR A 462 4.65 -15.89 20.98
CA THR A 462 5.08 -14.93 22.01
C THR A 462 5.85 -15.64 23.13
N LEU A 463 5.38 -16.79 23.61
CA LEU A 463 6.12 -17.62 24.58
C LEU A 463 7.49 -18.05 24.04
N VAL A 464 7.56 -18.47 22.76
CA VAL A 464 8.80 -18.81 22.09
C VAL A 464 9.72 -17.59 21.97
N GLN A 465 9.16 -16.43 21.61
CA GLN A 465 9.92 -15.19 21.50
C GLN A 465 10.54 -14.79 22.84
N VAL A 466 9.78 -14.84 23.93
CA VAL A 466 10.25 -14.48 25.27
C VAL A 466 11.28 -15.50 25.76
N SER A 467 11.01 -16.80 25.64
CA SER A 467 11.91 -17.88 26.10
C SER A 467 13.25 -17.91 25.35
N GLN A 468 13.24 -17.66 24.04
CA GLN A 468 14.44 -17.66 23.22
C GLN A 468 15.03 -16.26 23.02
N SER A 469 14.52 -15.23 23.72
CA SER A 469 14.96 -13.84 23.59
C SER A 469 15.02 -13.33 22.13
N LYS A 470 14.08 -13.76 21.28
CA LYS A 470 14.02 -13.31 19.87
C LYS A 470 13.58 -11.84 19.79
N SER A 471 13.94 -11.19 18.67
CA SER A 471 13.53 -9.80 18.43
C SER A 471 12.02 -9.69 18.18
N ILE A 472 11.46 -8.51 18.44
CA ILE A 472 10.05 -8.21 18.12
C ILE A 472 9.79 -8.38 16.62
N SER A 473 10.74 -8.01 15.76
CA SER A 473 10.65 -8.20 14.30
C SER A 473 10.50 -9.68 13.92
N TRP A 474 11.14 -10.60 14.65
CA TRP A 474 10.95 -12.04 14.43
C TRP A 474 9.53 -12.48 14.79
N LEU A 475 8.97 -11.98 15.89
CA LEU A 475 7.59 -12.29 16.30
C LEU A 475 6.57 -11.79 15.27
N VAL A 476 6.73 -10.56 14.79
CA VAL A 476 5.85 -9.97 13.77
C VAL A 476 5.93 -10.77 12.48
N ARG A 477 7.13 -11.11 12.00
CA ARG A 477 7.30 -11.93 10.78
C ARG A 477 6.70 -13.32 10.95
N SER A 478 6.89 -13.96 12.10
CA SER A 478 6.35 -15.30 12.36
C SER A 478 4.82 -15.31 12.43
N ASN A 479 4.21 -14.31 13.09
CA ASN A 479 2.75 -14.15 13.09
C ASN A 479 2.21 -13.86 11.70
N LEU A 480 2.89 -13.02 10.91
CA LEU A 480 2.50 -12.75 9.52
C LEU A 480 2.54 -14.02 8.66
N VAL A 481 3.56 -14.86 8.84
CA VAL A 481 3.68 -16.14 8.12
C VAL A 481 2.54 -17.09 8.53
N VAL A 482 2.25 -17.23 9.83
CA VAL A 482 1.14 -18.08 10.30
C VAL A 482 -0.21 -17.58 9.79
N LEU A 483 -0.44 -16.26 9.83
CA LEU A 483 -1.64 -15.63 9.27
C LEU A 483 -1.77 -15.89 7.77
N ALA A 484 -0.72 -15.61 7.00
CA ALA A 484 -0.71 -15.80 5.55
C ALA A 484 -0.92 -17.27 5.18
N ALA A 485 -0.24 -18.20 5.85
CA ALA A 485 -0.41 -19.63 5.63
C ALA A 485 -1.83 -20.09 5.95
N THR A 486 -2.42 -19.62 7.05
CA THR A 486 -3.79 -19.97 7.43
C THR A 486 -4.79 -19.46 6.40
N LEU A 487 -4.71 -18.19 5.99
CA LEU A 487 -5.59 -17.62 4.97
C LEU A 487 -5.41 -18.30 3.60
N TYR A 488 -4.18 -18.69 3.26
CA TYR A 488 -3.88 -19.42 2.04
C TYR A 488 -4.53 -20.80 2.04
N LEU A 489 -4.37 -21.57 3.12
CA LEU A 489 -5.01 -22.87 3.29
C LEU A 489 -6.54 -22.78 3.27
N CYS A 490 -7.11 -21.72 3.87
CA CYS A 490 -8.55 -21.47 3.84
C CYS A 490 -9.10 -21.34 2.42
N CYS A 491 -8.31 -20.89 1.45
CA CYS A 491 -8.78 -20.79 0.06
C CYS A 491 -9.12 -22.17 -0.55
N PHE A 492 -8.46 -23.23 -0.07
CA PHE A 492 -8.68 -24.61 -0.56
C PHE A 492 -9.82 -25.32 0.15
N VAL A 493 -10.38 -24.73 1.21
CA VAL A 493 -11.49 -25.33 1.95
C VAL A 493 -12.81 -24.84 1.35
N ASN A 494 -13.73 -25.77 1.10
CA ASN A 494 -15.10 -25.46 0.73
C ASN A 494 -15.95 -25.25 1.99
N PHE A 495 -15.89 -24.05 2.56
CA PHE A 495 -16.61 -23.72 3.79
C PHE A 495 -18.14 -23.85 3.64
N ALA A 496 -18.71 -23.53 2.47
CA ALA A 496 -20.13 -23.73 2.21
C ALA A 496 -20.54 -25.20 2.38
N TYR A 497 -19.76 -26.11 1.79
CA TYR A 497 -19.97 -27.56 1.92
C TYR A 497 -19.78 -28.05 3.37
N VAL A 498 -18.73 -27.59 4.07
CA VAL A 498 -18.47 -27.96 5.46
C VAL A 498 -19.61 -27.52 6.37
N ILE A 499 -20.12 -26.29 6.19
CA ILE A 499 -21.23 -25.76 6.98
C ILE A 499 -22.52 -26.51 6.68
N ALA A 500 -22.86 -26.70 5.40
CA ALA A 500 -24.06 -27.43 5.01
C ALA A 500 -24.04 -28.88 5.51
N SER A 501 -22.90 -29.58 5.39
CA SER A 501 -22.78 -30.98 5.84
C SER A 501 -22.93 -31.11 7.35
N TYR A 502 -22.29 -30.23 8.13
CA TYR A 502 -22.44 -30.23 9.59
C TYR A 502 -23.89 -29.94 10.01
N ASN A 503 -24.53 -28.92 9.41
CA ASN A 503 -25.89 -28.52 9.78
C ASN A 503 -26.93 -29.59 9.42
N LEU A 504 -26.78 -30.25 8.28
CA LEU A 504 -27.70 -31.31 7.86
C LEU A 504 -27.52 -32.60 8.69
N GLN A 505 -26.30 -32.93 9.12
CA GLN A 505 -26.02 -34.11 9.94
C GLN A 505 -26.48 -33.94 11.40
N ASN A 506 -26.37 -32.73 11.94
CA ASN A 506 -26.74 -32.44 13.34
C ASN A 506 -28.15 -31.87 13.49
N ALA A 507 -28.98 -31.98 12.45
CA ALA A 507 -30.38 -31.62 12.49
C ALA A 507 -31.13 -32.53 13.49
N THR A 508 -31.70 -31.96 14.55
CA THR A 508 -32.54 -32.70 15.50
C THR A 508 -33.95 -32.11 15.56
N ALA A 509 -34.89 -32.83 16.17
CA ALA A 509 -36.26 -32.34 16.33
C ALA A 509 -36.33 -31.04 17.16
N GLU A 510 -35.40 -30.86 18.11
CA GLU A 510 -35.31 -29.70 19.00
C GLU A 510 -34.42 -28.58 18.42
N ASN A 511 -33.37 -28.91 17.66
CA ASN A 511 -32.50 -27.94 16.99
C ASN A 511 -32.66 -28.06 15.46
N ARG A 512 -33.68 -27.40 14.92
CA ARG A 512 -33.88 -27.30 13.47
C ARG A 512 -32.86 -26.34 12.88
N PHE A 513 -32.12 -26.79 11.88
CA PHE A 513 -31.27 -25.92 11.08
C PHE A 513 -32.12 -24.90 10.32
N ASP A 514 -31.53 -23.73 10.07
CA ASP A 514 -32.14 -22.71 9.23
C ASP A 514 -31.99 -23.11 7.75
N GLU A 515 -33.08 -23.62 7.16
CA GLU A 515 -33.12 -23.98 5.75
C GLU A 515 -32.77 -22.80 4.85
N ARG A 516 -33.26 -21.60 5.17
CA ARG A 516 -32.96 -20.39 4.39
C ARG A 516 -31.47 -20.12 4.38
N TYR A 517 -30.80 -20.26 5.53
CA TYR A 517 -29.36 -20.08 5.62
C TYR A 517 -28.59 -21.08 4.75
N ILE A 518 -29.01 -22.35 4.72
CA ILE A 518 -28.38 -23.37 3.85
C ILE A 518 -28.53 -23.01 2.37
N CYS A 519 -29.71 -22.51 1.97
CA CYS A 519 -29.94 -22.09 0.59
C CYS A 519 -29.05 -20.88 0.21
N GLU A 520 -28.85 -19.94 1.14
CA GLU A 520 -28.01 -18.74 0.96
C GLU A 520 -26.48 -19.03 0.97
N LEU A 521 -26.02 -20.26 1.31
CA LEU A 521 -24.60 -20.63 1.30
C LEU A 521 -23.95 -20.59 -0.11
N GLY A 522 -24.77 -20.66 -1.16
CA GLY A 522 -24.35 -20.60 -2.56
C GLY A 522 -24.28 -21.97 -3.27
N GLU A 523 -23.81 -21.96 -4.52
CA GLU A 523 -23.76 -23.14 -5.40
C GLU A 523 -23.01 -24.34 -4.82
N GLN A 524 -22.05 -24.10 -3.93
CA GLN A 524 -21.20 -25.13 -3.35
C GLN A 524 -21.91 -26.00 -2.30
N ALA A 525 -23.08 -25.57 -1.79
CA ALA A 525 -23.94 -26.36 -0.92
C ALA A 525 -24.93 -27.27 -1.70
N LEU A 526 -25.08 -27.03 -3.01
CA LEU A 526 -26.08 -27.71 -3.86
C LEU A 526 -25.99 -29.24 -3.83
N PRO A 527 -24.79 -29.88 -3.82
CA PRO A 527 -24.70 -31.34 -3.76
C PRO A 527 -25.41 -31.96 -2.55
N LEU A 528 -25.32 -31.30 -1.40
CA LEU A 528 -25.87 -31.76 -0.13
C LEU A 528 -27.37 -31.46 -0.03
N ILE A 529 -27.80 -30.32 -0.56
CA ILE A 529 -29.23 -29.98 -0.69
C ILE A 529 -29.95 -31.03 -1.53
N LEU A 530 -29.40 -31.35 -2.71
CA LEU A 530 -29.99 -32.38 -3.60
C LEU A 530 -29.99 -33.77 -2.98
N GLU A 531 -28.99 -34.09 -2.14
CA GLU A 531 -28.97 -35.37 -1.43
C GLU A 531 -30.03 -35.41 -0.32
N GLN A 532 -30.21 -34.31 0.41
CA GLN A 532 -31.24 -34.17 1.42
C GLN A 532 -32.64 -34.25 0.83
N ASP A 533 -32.89 -33.54 -0.27
CA ASP A 533 -34.17 -33.56 -1.01
C ASP A 533 -34.56 -34.99 -1.42
N ARG A 534 -33.57 -35.80 -1.84
CA ARG A 534 -33.78 -37.20 -2.18
C ARG A 534 -34.08 -38.06 -0.96
N LYS A 535 -33.46 -37.78 0.19
CA LYS A 535 -33.68 -38.52 1.44
C LYS A 535 -35.04 -38.25 2.05
N THR A 536 -35.47 -36.98 2.08
CA THR A 536 -36.73 -36.58 2.73
C THR A 536 -37.92 -36.56 1.77
N GLY A 537 -37.68 -36.56 0.46
CA GLY A 537 -38.73 -36.40 -0.57
C GLY A 537 -39.28 -34.98 -0.66
N THR A 538 -38.75 -34.03 0.12
CA THR A 538 -39.15 -32.63 0.14
C THR A 538 -38.10 -31.79 -0.55
N ARG A 539 -38.50 -30.95 -1.52
CA ARG A 539 -37.56 -30.03 -2.17
C ARG A 539 -37.27 -28.83 -1.29
N MET A 540 -36.07 -28.77 -0.74
CA MET A 540 -35.56 -27.61 -0.02
C MET A 540 -35.41 -26.41 -0.96
N CYS A 541 -35.41 -25.21 -0.41
CA CYS A 541 -35.17 -23.95 -1.12
C CYS A 541 -36.25 -23.52 -2.14
N MET A 542 -37.37 -24.25 -2.28
CA MET A 542 -38.44 -23.92 -3.24
C MET A 542 -39.25 -22.66 -2.86
N GLY A 543 -39.29 -22.31 -1.56
CA GLY A 543 -40.02 -21.14 -1.06
C GLY A 543 -39.22 -19.83 -1.03
N TYR A 544 -37.94 -19.85 -1.37
CA TYR A 544 -37.04 -18.70 -1.22
C TYR A 544 -36.58 -18.18 -2.58
N HIS A 545 -37.29 -17.20 -3.15
CA HIS A 545 -36.95 -16.61 -4.46
C HIS A 545 -35.56 -15.95 -4.51
N TYR A 546 -35.07 -15.41 -3.39
CA TYR A 546 -33.78 -14.71 -3.30
C TYR A 546 -32.63 -15.55 -2.72
N GLY A 547 -32.91 -16.80 -2.32
CA GLY A 547 -31.93 -17.67 -1.67
C GLY A 547 -31.63 -18.96 -2.43
N ARG A 548 -32.20 -19.18 -3.61
CA ARG A 548 -31.96 -20.43 -4.35
C ARG A 548 -30.51 -20.46 -4.85
N PRO A 549 -29.73 -21.51 -4.56
CA PRO A 549 -28.40 -21.66 -5.13
C PRO A 549 -28.52 -21.86 -6.65
N ILE A 550 -28.08 -20.87 -7.42
CA ILE A 550 -28.01 -20.94 -8.88
C ILE A 550 -26.59 -21.37 -9.23
N PHE A 551 -26.47 -22.51 -9.90
CA PHE A 551 -25.21 -22.95 -10.46
C PHE A 551 -25.10 -22.43 -11.89
N GLU A 552 -24.06 -21.64 -12.16
CA GLU A 552 -23.74 -21.19 -13.51
C GLU A 552 -22.75 -22.17 -14.15
N PRO A 553 -23.12 -22.91 -15.20
CA PRO A 553 -22.22 -23.85 -15.83
C PRO A 553 -21.03 -23.13 -16.48
N ILE A 554 -19.88 -23.81 -16.51
CA ILE A 554 -18.70 -23.34 -17.22
C ILE A 554 -19.04 -23.30 -18.71
N SER A 555 -19.14 -22.10 -19.27
CA SER A 555 -19.43 -21.85 -20.68
C SER A 555 -18.17 -21.80 -21.54
N ASP A 556 -17.06 -21.35 -20.97
CA ASP A 556 -15.77 -21.15 -21.64
C ASP A 556 -14.62 -21.61 -20.72
N TRP A 557 -13.50 -22.03 -21.30
CA TRP A 557 -12.29 -22.42 -20.56
C TRP A 557 -11.73 -21.26 -19.71
N ARG A 558 -12.03 -19.99 -20.08
CA ARG A 558 -11.64 -18.80 -19.31
C ARG A 558 -12.25 -18.74 -17.91
N ASP A 559 -13.46 -19.25 -17.76
CA ASP A 559 -14.26 -19.34 -16.52
C ASP A 559 -13.93 -20.60 -15.70
N TRP A 560 -12.96 -21.38 -16.16
CA TRP A 560 -12.66 -22.65 -15.52
C TRP A 560 -12.06 -22.43 -14.14
N GLY A 561 -12.54 -23.22 -13.17
CA GLY A 561 -11.96 -23.39 -11.84
C GLY A 561 -12.21 -24.82 -11.36
N PHE A 562 -11.25 -25.41 -10.66
CA PHE A 562 -11.30 -26.83 -10.31
C PHE A 562 -12.53 -27.20 -9.49
N ARG A 563 -12.87 -26.37 -8.49
CA ARG A 563 -14.05 -26.58 -7.65
C ARG A 563 -15.36 -26.47 -8.42
N LYS A 564 -15.48 -25.46 -9.29
CA LYS A 564 -16.64 -25.24 -10.17
C LYS A 564 -16.81 -26.41 -11.17
N TRP A 565 -15.71 -26.88 -11.75
CA TRP A 565 -15.70 -28.03 -12.66
C TRP A 565 -16.13 -29.32 -11.97
N ARG A 566 -15.62 -29.60 -10.75
CA ARG A 566 -16.05 -30.75 -9.94
C ARG A 566 -17.54 -30.71 -9.64
N LEU A 567 -18.06 -29.54 -9.30
CA LEU A 567 -19.49 -29.34 -9.07
C LEU A 567 -20.31 -29.61 -10.34
N GLN A 568 -19.87 -29.09 -11.49
CA GLN A 568 -20.51 -29.36 -12.78
C GLN A 568 -20.55 -30.84 -13.13
N ALA A 569 -19.43 -31.55 -12.93
CA ALA A 569 -19.35 -32.98 -13.19
C ALA A 569 -20.32 -33.78 -12.30
N TYR A 570 -20.40 -33.44 -11.01
CA TYR A 570 -21.34 -34.06 -10.07
C TYR A 570 -22.80 -33.82 -10.47
N LEU A 571 -23.15 -32.59 -10.85
CA LEU A 571 -24.50 -32.24 -11.30
C LEU A 571 -24.85 -32.92 -12.63
N GLY A 572 -23.90 -33.01 -13.55
CA GLY A 572 -24.07 -33.69 -14.84
C GLY A 572 -24.41 -35.17 -14.68
N GLU A 573 -23.68 -35.90 -13.82
CA GLU A 573 -23.96 -37.32 -13.55
C GLU A 573 -25.37 -37.54 -12.96
N LYS A 574 -25.84 -36.62 -12.11
CA LYS A 574 -27.14 -36.71 -11.42
C LYS A 574 -28.32 -36.11 -12.16
N LEU A 575 -28.10 -35.31 -13.21
CA LEU A 575 -29.15 -34.84 -14.13
C LEU A 575 -29.42 -35.85 -15.25
N TYR A 576 -28.45 -36.71 -15.57
CA TYR A 576 -28.60 -37.80 -16.55
C TYR A 576 -29.17 -39.11 -15.97
N ARG A 577 -29.17 -39.28 -14.63
CA ARG A 577 -29.86 -40.36 -13.92
C ARG A 577 -31.09 -39.83 -13.21
#